data_AF-A8S8L9-F1
#
_entry.id   AF-A8S8L9-F1
#
_cell.length_a   1.000
_cell.length_b   1.000
_cell.length_c   1.000
_cell.angle_alpha   90.00
_cell.angle_beta   90.00
_cell.angle_gamma   90.00
#
_symmetry.space_group_name_H-M   'P 1'
#
loop_
_entity.id
_entity.type
_entity.pdbx_description
1 polymer ?
#
loop_
_entity_poly.entity_id
_entity_poly.type
_entity_poly.pdbx_seq_one_letter_code
_entity_poly.pdbx_strand_id
1 'polypeptide(L)'
;MAQAVQTDRITDQYTLEKNVSGVWGEEAVQCISVHVPKLECDSPDAAYINDELNAIYAADFREFENSEEAGQPGGEYPQIGVGWDAYWYGDCVSLVVRSRYGGTAPWRYSGWCFDFATGRQITTAEMLQCMELDPDEVQAQVQRQAMQAFDREMAQGAYYDSLRLGGELSQMRMDTLEYNELENLCLLLPEQDQLVLRGKYSCEEGWQQLDMELSLPPTDTPVLTDTYDGVQVQLEGTQATITLSPTPKTDQWGDIGIRVEQEHSYPILGAYNEYVDVCIGEQEDGFFRPVVYLLTKDGVVEYVDVLRCLMFGNAMVCQDPIYFANNGVALELCGSEVNLRRADGSVLELAPLSAEWSAQEIPYSVTGSYNYTSENGWNWMDLGSDGSVQLGVQDNSRIYRGDAAYLGVVPEGVVLGIAADKELGFVAAFKNDLYNENLTLTMIAGQNPFAEGETQLQLTRSYG
;
A
#
# COMPACT_ATOMS: atom_id res chain seq x y z
N MET A 1 14.98 32.34 0.05
CA MET A 1 15.99 33.09 0.85
C MET A 1 17.24 32.22 0.95
N ALA A 2 18.44 32.81 1.00
CA ALA A 2 19.71 32.08 0.96
C ALA A 2 19.89 31.16 2.19
N GLN A 3 20.29 29.91 1.92
CA GLN A 3 20.64 28.88 2.89
C GLN A 3 21.81 29.35 3.75
N ALA A 4 21.53 29.91 4.93
CA ALA A 4 22.50 29.81 6.00
C ALA A 4 22.56 28.32 6.33
N VAL A 5 23.69 27.67 6.02
CA VAL A 5 23.94 26.30 6.44
C VAL A 5 23.80 26.31 7.98
N GLN A 6 22.70 25.78 8.50
CA GLN A 6 22.43 25.68 9.93
C GLN A 6 23.25 24.53 10.55
N THR A 7 24.52 24.39 10.14
CA THR A 7 25.42 23.26 10.47
C THR A 7 25.70 23.10 11.96
N ASP A 8 25.47 24.14 12.76
CA ASP A 8 25.74 24.09 14.21
C ASP A 8 24.56 23.51 15.02
N ARG A 9 23.43 23.21 14.38
CA ARG A 9 22.22 22.68 15.04
C ARG A 9 22.18 21.14 15.11
N ILE A 10 22.99 20.46 14.31
CA ILE A 10 23.10 19.00 14.33
C ILE A 10 24.58 18.64 14.23
N THR A 11 25.06 17.79 15.12
CA THR A 11 26.46 17.34 15.19
C THR A 11 26.53 15.81 15.24
N ASP A 12 27.72 15.24 15.17
CA ASP A 12 27.90 13.81 15.45
C ASP A 12 28.03 13.55 16.95
N GLN A 13 27.14 12.72 17.50
CA GLN A 13 27.30 12.14 18.83
C GLN A 13 28.49 11.17 18.88
N TYR A 14 28.63 10.37 17.82
CA TYR A 14 29.68 9.37 17.67
C TYR A 14 30.18 9.39 16.22
N THR A 15 31.50 9.31 16.05
CA THR A 15 32.14 9.22 14.74
C THR A 15 33.22 8.14 14.75
N LEU A 16 33.11 7.16 13.86
CA LEU A 16 34.13 6.14 13.63
C LEU A 16 34.38 5.99 12.13
N GLU A 17 35.65 6.08 11.75
CA GLU A 17 36.11 5.85 10.38
C GLU A 17 37.28 4.87 10.40
N LYS A 18 37.07 3.67 9.87
CA LYS A 18 38.12 2.65 9.71
C LYS A 18 38.10 2.13 8.28
N ASN A 19 39.17 2.45 7.55
CA ASN A 19 39.33 2.08 6.14
C ASN A 19 40.31 0.91 6.00
N VAL A 20 39.89 -0.18 5.36
CA VAL A 20 40.80 -1.24 4.91
C VAL A 20 41.27 -0.88 3.50
N SER A 21 42.55 -0.53 3.34
CA SER A 21 43.17 -0.51 2.01
C SER A 21 43.38 -1.94 1.55
N GLY A 22 42.80 -2.33 0.42
CA GLY A 22 43.08 -3.62 -0.19
C GLY A 22 44.59 -3.82 -0.37
N VAL A 23 45.14 -4.93 0.11
CA VAL A 23 46.47 -5.37 -0.35
C VAL A 23 46.31 -5.54 -1.86
N TRP A 24 47.12 -4.83 -2.64
CA TRP A 24 47.15 -4.84 -4.13
C TRP A 24 46.37 -3.78 -4.92
N GLY A 25 45.98 -2.64 -4.33
CA GLY A 25 45.68 -1.43 -5.12
C GLY A 25 44.43 -1.50 -6.01
N GLU A 26 43.47 -2.36 -5.69
CA GLU A 26 42.13 -2.31 -6.26
C GLU A 26 41.22 -1.39 -5.43
N GLU A 27 40.42 -0.56 -6.11
CA GLU A 27 39.60 0.56 -5.58
C GLU A 27 38.38 0.15 -4.71
N ALA A 28 38.42 -0.99 -4.02
CA ALA A 28 37.35 -1.39 -3.11
C ALA A 28 37.77 -1.13 -1.65
N VAL A 29 37.62 0.13 -1.21
CA VAL A 29 37.79 0.49 0.21
C VAL A 29 36.60 -0.09 0.99
N GLN A 30 36.84 -1.20 1.70
CA GLN A 30 35.88 -1.71 2.67
C GLN A 30 36.04 -0.89 3.95
N CYS A 31 34.98 -0.18 4.34
CA CYS A 31 35.00 0.76 5.46
C CYS A 31 33.98 0.39 6.54
N ILE A 32 34.36 0.63 7.80
CA ILE A 32 33.42 0.91 8.89
C ILE A 32 33.33 2.43 8.94
N SER A 33 32.18 2.98 8.60
CA SER A 33 31.88 4.41 8.66
C SER A 33 30.63 4.58 9.50
N VAL A 34 30.76 5.16 10.69
CA VAL A 34 29.65 5.35 11.64
C VAL A 34 29.62 6.81 12.05
N HIS A 35 28.58 7.52 11.64
CA HIS A 35 28.25 8.90 12.02
C HIS A 35 26.84 8.90 12.59
N VAL A 36 26.73 9.07 13.91
CA VAL A 36 25.43 9.10 14.60
C VAL A 36 25.07 10.54 14.90
N PRO A 37 23.96 11.08 14.38
CA PRO A 37 23.61 12.49 14.58
C PRO A 37 23.16 12.81 16.01
N LYS A 38 23.25 14.09 16.36
CA LYS A 38 22.77 14.69 17.60
C LYS A 38 22.15 16.05 17.32
N LEU A 39 20.89 16.24 17.71
CA LEU A 39 20.22 17.54 17.72
C LEU A 39 20.76 18.41 18.85
N GLU A 40 21.29 19.60 18.54
CA GLU A 40 21.78 20.59 19.51
C GLU A 40 20.63 21.51 19.97
N CYS A 41 19.74 20.96 20.80
CA CYS A 41 18.61 21.67 21.39
C CYS A 41 18.36 21.17 22.82
N ASP A 42 18.16 22.09 23.77
CA ASP A 42 17.91 21.78 25.19
C ASP A 42 16.46 21.32 25.48
N SER A 43 15.72 20.87 24.46
CA SER A 43 14.34 20.43 24.61
C SER A 43 14.23 18.95 25.03
N PRO A 44 13.15 18.57 25.74
CA PRO A 44 12.90 17.16 26.07
C PRO A 44 12.82 16.25 24.83
N ASP A 45 12.20 16.72 23.75
CA ASP A 45 12.01 15.93 22.53
C ASP A 45 13.34 15.72 21.80
N ALA A 46 14.21 16.74 21.74
CA ALA A 46 15.56 16.58 21.20
C ALA A 46 16.40 15.59 22.02
N ALA A 47 16.29 15.64 23.36
CA ALA A 47 16.95 14.68 24.23
C ALA A 47 16.44 13.24 23.98
N TYR A 48 15.12 13.07 23.79
CA TYR A 48 14.51 11.78 23.48
C TYR A 48 14.99 11.22 22.13
N ILE A 49 14.98 12.03 21.05
CA ILE A 49 15.49 11.62 19.73
C ILE A 49 16.98 11.23 19.82
N ASN A 50 17.80 12.03 20.51
CA ASN A 50 19.22 11.72 20.70
C ASN A 50 19.44 10.40 21.45
N ASP A 51 18.64 10.15 22.50
CA ASP A 51 18.70 8.89 23.25
C ASP A 51 18.26 7.69 22.39
N GLU A 52 17.25 7.85 21.55
CA GLU A 52 16.79 6.84 20.59
C GLU A 52 17.86 6.53 19.53
N LEU A 53 18.43 7.55 18.89
CA LEU A 53 19.53 7.42 17.93
C LEU A 53 20.73 6.68 18.54
N ASN A 54 21.08 7.03 19.78
CA ASN A 54 22.12 6.34 20.54
C ASN A 54 21.73 4.88 20.86
N ALA A 55 20.48 4.59 21.19
CA ALA A 55 20.02 3.22 21.45
C ALA A 55 20.08 2.35 20.19
N ILE A 56 19.76 2.90 19.02
CA ILE A 56 19.75 2.18 17.75
C ILE A 56 21.16 1.99 17.20
N TYR A 57 21.99 3.06 17.16
CA TYR A 57 23.23 3.06 16.37
C TYR A 57 24.53 3.09 17.20
N ALA A 58 24.50 3.39 18.51
CA ALA A 58 25.75 3.48 19.27
C ALA A 58 26.43 2.13 19.51
N ALA A 59 25.70 1.01 19.40
CA ALA A 59 26.29 -0.32 19.46
C ALA A 59 27.33 -0.52 18.36
N ASP A 60 27.02 -0.06 17.14
CA ASP A 60 27.91 -0.13 15.97
C ASP A 60 29.21 0.65 16.18
N PHE A 61 29.15 1.76 16.91
CA PHE A 61 30.34 2.49 17.32
C PHE A 61 31.13 1.73 18.39
N ARG A 62 30.47 1.34 19.49
CA ARG A 62 31.12 0.76 20.69
C ARG A 62 31.78 -0.58 20.43
N GLU A 63 31.21 -1.40 19.54
CA GLU A 63 31.78 -2.69 19.16
C GLU A 63 33.15 -2.52 18.49
N PHE A 64 33.29 -1.49 17.65
CA PHE A 64 34.47 -1.33 16.81
C PHE A 64 35.42 -0.23 17.25
N GLU A 65 35.08 0.70 18.14
CA GLU A 65 35.95 1.85 18.48
C GLU A 65 37.36 1.37 18.90
N ASN A 66 37.43 0.33 19.75
CA ASN A 66 38.66 -0.18 20.35
C ASN A 66 39.22 -1.43 19.65
N SER A 67 38.60 -1.88 18.55
CA SER A 67 39.08 -3.06 17.81
C SER A 67 40.32 -2.72 16.98
N GLU A 68 41.48 -3.28 17.34
CA GLU A 68 42.73 -3.13 16.58
C GLU A 68 42.76 -3.97 15.29
N GLU A 69 41.95 -5.05 15.24
CA GLU A 69 41.83 -5.93 14.07
C GLU A 69 40.89 -5.35 13.01
N ALA A 70 39.86 -4.58 13.43
CA ALA A 70 38.94 -3.88 12.54
C ALA A 70 39.69 -2.80 11.73
N GLY A 71 39.68 -2.91 10.40
CA GLY A 71 40.41 -2.01 9.50
C GLY A 71 41.75 -2.54 8.97
N GLN A 72 42.23 -3.72 9.39
CA GLN A 72 43.44 -4.34 8.83
C GLN A 72 43.19 -5.06 7.49
N PRO A 73 44.21 -5.54 6.77
CA PRO A 73 43.98 -6.47 5.66
C PRO A 73 43.90 -7.93 6.13
N GLY A 74 42.83 -8.65 5.79
CA GLY A 74 42.69 -10.10 6.01
C GLY A 74 41.97 -10.57 7.28
N GLY A 75 41.43 -9.68 8.11
CA GLY A 75 40.49 -10.01 9.19
C GLY A 75 39.05 -10.21 8.69
N GLU A 76 38.16 -10.69 9.56
CA GLU A 76 36.72 -10.72 9.30
C GLU A 76 36.18 -9.28 9.44
N TYR A 77 35.75 -8.66 8.33
CA TYR A 77 35.26 -7.28 8.33
C TYR A 77 33.75 -7.24 8.15
N PRO A 78 32.98 -6.79 9.15
CA PRO A 78 31.65 -6.31 8.89
C PRO A 78 31.78 -4.97 8.15
N GLN A 79 31.19 -4.89 6.97
CA GLN A 79 31.04 -3.62 6.26
C GLN A 79 29.82 -2.92 6.84
N ILE A 80 30.07 -1.97 7.74
CA ILE A 80 29.04 -1.20 8.44
C ILE A 80 29.09 0.23 7.93
N GLY A 81 27.93 0.74 7.53
CA GLY A 81 27.73 2.13 7.23
C GLY A 81 26.61 2.67 8.09
N VAL A 82 26.85 3.74 8.84
CA VAL A 82 25.82 4.59 9.45
C VAL A 82 26.19 6.02 9.09
N GLY A 83 25.27 6.75 8.46
CA GLY A 83 25.45 8.15 8.15
C GLY A 83 24.13 8.88 8.16
N TRP A 84 24.16 10.20 8.10
CA TRP A 84 22.94 10.99 8.16
C TRP A 84 22.99 12.20 7.23
N ASP A 85 21.81 12.62 6.80
CA ASP A 85 21.56 13.81 6.00
C ASP A 85 20.44 14.61 6.69
N ALA A 86 20.50 15.94 6.61
CA ALA A 86 19.50 16.82 7.23
C ALA A 86 18.87 17.75 6.20
N TYR A 87 17.55 17.65 6.04
CA TYR A 87 16.76 18.39 5.07
C TYR A 87 15.95 19.47 5.77
N TRP A 88 16.23 20.73 5.47
CA TRP A 88 15.72 21.87 6.23
C TRP A 88 14.60 22.60 5.49
N TYR A 89 13.55 22.97 6.24
CA TYR A 89 12.54 23.93 5.82
C TYR A 89 12.28 24.94 6.93
N GLY A 90 12.82 26.15 6.79
CA GLY A 90 12.78 27.15 7.86
C GLY A 90 13.57 26.71 9.10
N ASP A 91 12.87 26.56 10.22
CA ASP A 91 13.42 26.02 11.48
C ASP A 91 13.09 24.52 11.68
N CYS A 92 12.33 23.91 10.78
CA CYS A 92 12.05 22.48 10.78
C CYS A 92 13.13 21.71 10.02
N VAL A 93 13.46 20.51 10.50
CA VAL A 93 14.37 19.57 9.85
C VAL A 93 13.73 18.19 9.71
N SER A 94 13.95 17.54 8.58
CA SER A 94 13.86 16.09 8.44
C SER A 94 15.27 15.51 8.49
N LEU A 95 15.59 14.86 9.61
CA LEU A 95 16.84 14.16 9.83
C LEU A 95 16.69 12.73 9.33
N VAL A 96 17.52 12.33 8.36
CA VAL A 96 17.46 11.01 7.76
C VAL A 96 18.76 10.26 8.05
N VAL A 97 18.66 9.15 8.76
CA VAL A 97 19.79 8.25 9.01
C VAL A 97 19.73 7.09 8.03
N ARG A 98 20.87 6.82 7.39
CA ARG A 98 21.08 5.65 6.54
C ARG A 98 21.96 4.64 7.26
N SER A 99 21.56 3.37 7.28
CA SER A 99 22.37 2.27 7.83
C SER A 99 22.51 1.09 6.87
N ARG A 100 23.64 0.38 6.92
CA ARG A 100 23.89 -0.84 6.12
C ARG A 100 24.78 -1.78 6.91
N TYR A 101 24.41 -3.05 6.92
CA TYR A 101 25.13 -4.13 7.60
C TYR A 101 25.46 -5.25 6.61
N GLY A 102 26.75 -5.45 6.31
CA GLY A 102 27.22 -6.44 5.34
C GLY A 102 27.27 -5.87 3.93
N GLY A 103 28.44 -5.93 3.30
CA GLY A 103 28.82 -5.02 2.20
C GLY A 103 27.86 -4.87 1.03
N THR A 104 27.20 -5.95 0.66
CA THR A 104 26.25 -6.02 -0.46
C THR A 104 24.80 -5.82 -0.02
N ALA A 105 24.52 -5.66 1.27
CA ALA A 105 23.19 -5.38 1.77
C ALA A 105 22.73 -3.99 1.28
N PRO A 106 21.44 -3.81 0.97
CA PRO A 106 20.91 -2.50 0.68
C PRO A 106 21.02 -1.59 1.92
N TRP A 107 21.09 -0.29 1.67
CA TRP A 107 20.93 0.69 2.73
C TRP A 107 19.52 0.58 3.32
N ARG A 108 19.36 1.02 4.56
CA ARG A 108 18.07 1.21 5.24
C ARG A 108 18.00 2.65 5.68
N TYR A 109 16.82 3.24 5.65
CA TYR A 109 16.61 4.64 5.99
C TYR A 109 15.58 4.77 7.10
N SER A 110 15.86 5.66 8.04
CA SER A 110 14.96 6.06 9.12
C SER A 110 14.95 7.57 9.20
N GLY A 111 13.77 8.16 9.42
CA GLY A 111 13.56 9.60 9.39
C GLY A 111 12.97 10.11 10.70
N TRP A 112 13.37 11.32 11.10
CA TRP A 112 12.82 12.06 12.23
C TRP A 112 12.57 13.50 11.81
N CYS A 113 11.38 14.04 12.08
CA CYS A 113 11.08 15.45 11.86
C CYS A 113 11.13 16.23 13.19
N PHE A 114 11.77 17.39 13.20
CA PHE A 114 11.95 18.20 14.41
C PHE A 114 11.87 19.70 14.10
N ASP A 115 11.13 20.44 14.92
CA ASP A 115 11.02 21.89 14.83
C ASP A 115 11.90 22.57 15.90
N PHE A 116 12.97 23.23 15.47
CA PHE A 116 13.88 23.95 16.37
C PHE A 116 13.28 25.23 16.96
N ALA A 117 12.25 25.82 16.35
CA ALA A 117 11.62 27.03 16.88
C ALA A 117 10.77 26.71 18.12
N THR A 118 10.07 25.58 18.11
CA THR A 118 9.26 25.13 19.25
C THR A 118 9.98 24.12 20.16
N GLY A 119 11.06 23.50 19.68
CA GLY A 119 11.78 22.45 20.39
C GLY A 119 10.97 21.16 20.50
N ARG A 120 10.19 20.83 19.47
CA ARG A 120 9.31 19.65 19.45
C ARG A 120 9.66 18.70 18.33
N GLN A 121 9.55 17.40 18.60
CA GLN A 121 9.42 16.40 17.55
C GLN A 121 8.07 16.63 16.87
N ILE A 122 8.09 16.62 15.54
CA ILE A 122 6.88 16.76 14.72
C ILE A 122 6.74 15.53 13.83
N THR A 123 5.53 15.24 13.38
CA THR A 123 5.27 14.13 12.46
C THR A 123 5.63 14.51 11.02
N THR A 124 5.70 13.54 10.11
CA THR A 124 5.89 13.84 8.68
C THR A 124 4.72 14.67 8.15
N ALA A 125 3.49 14.37 8.56
CA ALA A 125 2.32 15.17 8.21
C ALA A 125 2.41 16.63 8.73
N GLU A 126 2.84 16.83 9.98
CA GLU A 126 3.05 18.19 10.52
C GLU A 126 4.16 18.94 9.76
N MET A 127 5.23 18.25 9.33
CA MET A 127 6.26 18.83 8.48
C MET A 127 5.72 19.25 7.11
N LEU A 128 4.88 18.43 6.47
CA LEU A 128 4.21 18.78 5.21
C LEU A 128 3.29 19.99 5.37
N GLN A 129 2.55 20.08 6.49
CA GLN A 129 1.73 21.25 6.79
C GLN A 129 2.56 22.52 6.97
N CYS A 130 3.77 22.44 7.54
CA CYS A 130 4.70 23.57 7.58
C CYS A 130 5.08 24.06 6.18
N MET A 131 5.12 23.15 5.20
CA MET A 131 5.37 23.45 3.78
C MET A 131 4.12 23.88 3.01
N GLU A 132 2.99 24.09 3.69
CA GLU A 132 1.70 24.44 3.10
C GLU A 132 1.15 23.36 2.14
N LEU A 133 1.49 22.08 2.39
CA LEU A 133 0.98 20.93 1.66
C LEU A 133 -0.09 20.20 2.47
N ASP A 134 -1.10 19.65 1.78
CA ASP A 134 -2.12 18.79 2.38
C ASP A 134 -1.57 17.36 2.56
N PRO A 135 -1.39 16.86 3.79
CA PRO A 135 -0.90 15.51 4.03
C PRO A 135 -1.76 14.43 3.35
N ASP A 136 -3.07 14.60 3.24
CA ASP A 136 -3.95 13.58 2.65
C ASP A 136 -3.73 13.49 1.13
N GLU A 137 -3.53 14.63 0.46
CA GLU A 137 -3.18 14.66 -0.96
C GLU A 137 -1.81 14.03 -1.23
N VAL A 138 -0.82 14.32 -0.37
CA VAL A 138 0.53 13.73 -0.45
C VAL A 138 0.47 12.22 -0.19
N GLN A 139 -0.27 11.77 0.81
CA GLN A 139 -0.46 10.36 1.14
C GLN A 139 -1.05 9.59 -0.05
N ALA A 140 -2.08 10.15 -0.69
CA ALA A 140 -2.69 9.56 -1.87
C ALA A 140 -1.72 9.50 -3.07
N GLN A 141 -0.88 10.52 -3.24
CA GLN A 141 0.14 10.53 -4.30
C GLN A 141 1.22 9.48 -4.06
N VAL A 142 1.72 9.38 -2.82
CA VAL A 142 2.72 8.39 -2.43
C VAL A 142 2.19 6.97 -2.64
N GLN A 143 0.98 6.67 -2.18
CA GLN A 143 0.37 5.35 -2.36
C GLN A 143 0.22 4.99 -3.84
N ARG A 144 -0.17 5.95 -4.69
CA ARG A 144 -0.23 5.74 -6.14
C ARG A 144 1.14 5.41 -6.73
N GLN A 145 2.17 6.20 -6.42
CA GLN A 145 3.51 5.96 -6.96
C GLN A 145 4.10 4.63 -6.48
N ALA A 146 3.87 4.28 -5.20
CA ALA A 146 4.29 3.00 -4.63
C ALA A 146 3.60 1.81 -5.32
N MET A 147 2.28 1.89 -5.55
CA MET A 147 1.57 0.85 -6.31
C MET A 147 1.97 0.76 -7.76
N GLN A 148 2.20 1.88 -8.43
CA GLN A 148 2.68 1.87 -9.81
C GLN A 148 4.05 1.21 -9.92
N ALA A 149 4.96 1.48 -8.99
CA ALA A 149 6.27 0.83 -8.94
C ALA A 149 6.15 -0.68 -8.68
N PHE A 150 5.36 -1.06 -7.67
CA PHE A 150 5.07 -2.45 -7.33
C PHE A 150 4.46 -3.21 -8.50
N ASP A 151 3.34 -2.72 -9.04
CA ASP A 151 2.59 -3.39 -10.09
C ASP A 151 3.44 -3.50 -11.36
N ARG A 152 4.25 -2.48 -11.71
CA ARG A 152 5.18 -2.56 -12.87
C ARG A 152 6.24 -3.63 -12.71
N GLU A 153 6.85 -3.75 -11.53
CA GLU A 153 7.91 -4.74 -11.28
C GLU A 153 7.32 -6.15 -11.21
N MET A 154 6.25 -6.33 -10.44
CA MET A 154 5.55 -7.61 -10.35
C MET A 154 4.94 -8.03 -11.68
N ALA A 155 4.52 -7.07 -12.53
CA ALA A 155 4.10 -7.30 -13.92
C ALA A 155 5.21 -7.83 -14.85
N GLN A 156 6.44 -7.96 -14.36
CA GLN A 156 7.56 -8.59 -15.07
C GLN A 156 8.13 -9.81 -14.32
N GLY A 157 7.61 -10.10 -13.12
CA GLY A 157 8.09 -11.16 -12.23
C GLY A 157 7.74 -12.57 -12.72
N ALA A 158 8.66 -13.51 -12.52
CA ALA A 158 8.49 -14.90 -12.94
C ALA A 158 7.56 -15.70 -12.01
N TYR A 159 7.36 -15.24 -10.78
CA TYR A 159 6.55 -15.93 -9.77
C TYR A 159 5.14 -15.36 -9.61
N TYR A 160 4.74 -14.40 -10.44
CA TYR A 160 3.46 -13.70 -10.36
C TYR A 160 2.27 -14.66 -10.14
N ASP A 161 2.11 -15.67 -10.99
CA ASP A 161 0.99 -16.62 -10.90
C ASP A 161 0.99 -17.41 -9.60
N SER A 162 2.17 -17.82 -9.12
CA SER A 162 2.29 -18.58 -7.88
C SER A 162 1.94 -17.72 -6.66
N LEU A 163 2.33 -16.44 -6.67
CA LEU A 163 2.02 -15.49 -5.61
C LEU A 163 0.52 -15.16 -5.59
N ARG A 164 -0.08 -15.00 -6.77
CA ARG A 164 -1.53 -14.78 -6.91
C ARG A 164 -2.33 -15.95 -6.35
N LEU A 165 -2.03 -17.17 -6.78
CA LEU A 165 -2.79 -18.36 -6.36
C LEU A 165 -2.72 -18.62 -4.85
N GLY A 166 -1.63 -18.22 -4.19
CA GLY A 166 -1.49 -18.33 -2.73
C GLY A 166 -2.00 -17.12 -1.93
N GLY A 167 -2.55 -16.09 -2.59
CA GLY A 167 -2.97 -14.83 -1.96
C GLY A 167 -1.81 -13.94 -1.49
N GLU A 168 -0.56 -14.35 -1.71
CA GLU A 168 0.65 -13.62 -1.30
C GLU A 168 0.79 -12.31 -2.08
N LEU A 169 0.42 -12.29 -3.36
CA LEU A 169 0.50 -11.08 -4.18
C LEU A 169 -0.33 -9.94 -3.56
N SER A 170 -1.57 -10.24 -3.16
CA SER A 170 -2.47 -9.27 -2.56
C SER A 170 -1.95 -8.81 -1.20
N GLN A 171 -1.28 -9.68 -0.44
CA GLN A 171 -0.58 -9.29 0.77
C GLN A 171 0.61 -8.36 0.49
N MET A 172 1.43 -8.66 -0.51
CA MET A 172 2.57 -7.81 -0.88
C MET A 172 2.11 -6.42 -1.36
N ARG A 173 0.96 -6.33 -2.05
CA ARG A 173 0.33 -5.04 -2.38
C ARG A 173 -0.07 -4.30 -1.11
N MET A 174 -0.72 -4.98 -0.17
CA MET A 174 -1.13 -4.38 1.10
C MET A 174 0.08 -3.90 1.92
N ASP A 175 1.11 -4.72 2.06
CA ASP A 175 2.35 -4.34 2.72
C ASP A 175 2.93 -3.08 2.08
N THR A 176 2.95 -3.02 0.75
CA THR A 176 3.43 -1.83 0.05
C THR A 176 2.61 -0.59 0.39
N LEU A 177 1.29 -0.67 0.57
CA LEU A 177 0.50 0.49 1.05
C LEU A 177 0.86 0.86 2.49
N GLU A 178 0.93 -0.11 3.40
CA GLU A 178 1.21 0.09 4.82
C GLU A 178 2.60 0.71 5.07
N TYR A 179 3.64 0.20 4.41
CA TYR A 179 4.99 0.72 4.57
C TYR A 179 5.19 2.10 3.93
N ASN A 180 4.22 2.59 3.15
CA ASN A 180 4.21 3.95 2.60
C ASN A 180 3.14 4.85 3.22
N GLU A 181 2.66 4.52 4.42
CA GLU A 181 2.01 5.51 5.29
C GLU A 181 3.00 6.65 5.60
N LEU A 182 2.54 7.90 5.60
CA LEU A 182 3.38 9.09 5.70
C LEU A 182 4.38 9.05 6.86
N GLU A 183 3.96 8.51 8.00
CA GLU A 183 4.78 8.45 9.21
C GLU A 183 5.91 7.40 9.14
N ASN A 184 5.89 6.53 8.13
CA ASN A 184 6.96 5.59 7.84
C ASN A 184 7.98 6.14 6.81
N LEU A 185 7.70 7.30 6.19
CA LEU A 185 8.50 7.83 5.09
C LEU A 185 9.60 8.77 5.58
N CYS A 186 10.71 8.78 4.84
CA CYS A 186 11.74 9.81 5.00
C CYS A 186 11.44 10.98 4.05
N LEU A 187 11.36 12.20 4.60
CA LEU A 187 11.19 13.41 3.81
C LEU A 187 12.55 13.95 3.38
N LEU A 188 12.74 14.12 2.07
CA LEU A 188 13.96 14.65 1.49
C LEU A 188 13.68 15.97 0.76
N LEU A 189 14.61 16.90 0.86
CA LEU A 189 14.64 18.18 0.13
C LEU A 189 15.99 18.31 -0.60
N PRO A 190 16.23 17.51 -1.66
CA PRO A 190 17.50 17.51 -2.37
C PRO A 190 17.80 18.88 -3.03
N GLU A 191 16.76 19.59 -3.49
CA GLU A 191 16.84 20.94 -4.06
C GLU A 191 15.77 21.86 -3.42
N GLN A 192 15.93 23.19 -3.56
CA GLN A 192 15.10 24.19 -2.85
C GLN A 192 13.58 24.09 -3.11
N ASP A 193 13.17 23.48 -4.21
CA ASP A 193 11.77 23.35 -4.62
C ASP A 193 11.40 21.90 -4.99
N GLN A 194 12.21 20.92 -4.57
CA GLN A 194 11.97 19.51 -4.86
C GLN A 194 11.73 18.75 -3.57
N LEU A 195 10.51 18.22 -3.41
CA LEU A 195 10.12 17.38 -2.29
C LEU A 195 10.07 15.92 -2.75
N VAL A 196 10.86 15.08 -2.09
CA VAL A 196 10.93 13.65 -2.35
C VAL A 196 10.60 12.89 -1.08
N LEU A 197 9.67 11.94 -1.19
CA LEU A 197 9.32 11.04 -0.10
C LEU A 197 9.97 9.69 -0.40
N ARG A 198 10.89 9.27 0.46
CA ARG A 198 11.53 7.97 0.35
C ARG A 198 10.75 6.94 1.13
N GLY A 199 10.21 5.99 0.38
CA GLY A 199 9.51 4.81 0.87
C GLY A 199 10.12 3.55 0.28
N LYS A 200 9.28 2.51 0.10
CA LYS A 200 9.70 1.21 -0.39
C LYS A 200 8.53 0.38 -0.91
N TYR A 201 8.78 -0.58 -1.79
CA TYR A 201 7.76 -1.55 -2.21
C TYR A 201 8.29 -2.97 -2.10
N SER A 202 7.36 -3.92 -1.99
CA SER A 202 7.68 -5.35 -1.90
C SER A 202 7.91 -5.94 -3.28
N CYS A 203 8.92 -6.80 -3.45
CA CYS A 203 9.18 -7.56 -4.68
C CYS A 203 9.68 -8.98 -4.34
N GLU A 204 9.97 -9.77 -5.37
CA GLU A 204 10.48 -11.15 -5.21
C GLU A 204 11.80 -11.19 -4.41
N GLU A 205 12.69 -10.21 -4.60
CA GLU A 205 13.96 -10.06 -3.88
C GLU A 205 13.81 -9.42 -2.49
N GLY A 206 12.59 -9.09 -2.06
CA GLY A 206 12.27 -8.43 -0.80
C GLY A 206 11.95 -6.94 -0.96
N TRP A 207 12.31 -6.12 0.01
CA TRP A 207 11.99 -4.69 -0.01
C TRP A 207 12.94 -3.91 -0.91
N GLN A 208 12.41 -3.18 -1.89
CA GLN A 208 13.14 -2.22 -2.71
C GLN A 208 12.82 -0.80 -2.29
N GLN A 209 13.82 0.07 -2.35
CA GLN A 209 13.64 1.49 -2.04
C GLN A 209 12.97 2.22 -3.19
N LEU A 210 12.18 3.23 -2.83
CA LEU A 210 11.48 4.06 -3.80
C LEU A 210 11.53 5.51 -3.37
N ASP A 211 12.15 6.34 -4.21
CA ASP A 211 12.12 7.80 -4.09
C ASP A 211 10.96 8.33 -4.93
N MET A 212 9.96 8.90 -4.28
CA MET A 212 8.75 9.42 -4.90
C MET A 212 8.81 10.93 -4.91
N GLU A 213 8.96 11.51 -6.09
CA GLU A 213 8.92 12.95 -6.26
C GLU A 213 7.46 13.42 -6.26
N LEU A 214 7.14 14.41 -5.43
CA LEU A 214 5.81 15.00 -5.47
C LEU A 214 5.71 15.90 -6.70
N SER A 215 4.84 15.52 -7.62
CA SER A 215 4.49 16.34 -8.78
C SER A 215 3.08 16.86 -8.60
N LEU A 216 2.84 18.13 -8.95
CA LEU A 216 1.46 18.58 -9.14
C LEU A 216 0.81 17.69 -10.21
N PRO A 217 -0.44 17.23 -10.02
CA PRO A 217 -1.10 16.42 -11.03
C PRO A 217 -1.10 17.17 -12.36
N PRO A 218 -0.77 16.51 -13.49
CA PRO A 218 -0.77 17.16 -14.79
C PRO A 218 -2.16 17.72 -15.08
N THR A 219 -2.22 18.98 -15.50
CA THR A 219 -3.48 19.73 -15.66
C THR A 219 -4.35 19.23 -16.82
N ASP A 220 -3.81 18.35 -17.68
CA ASP A 220 -4.42 17.87 -18.92
C ASP A 220 -4.36 16.32 -19.03
N THR A 221 -4.71 15.59 -17.98
CA THR A 221 -4.96 14.14 -18.13
C THR A 221 -6.27 13.95 -18.90
N PRO A 222 -6.29 13.21 -20.03
CA PRO A 222 -7.52 12.92 -20.76
C PRO A 222 -8.55 12.25 -19.86
N VAL A 223 -9.80 12.72 -19.91
CA VAL A 223 -10.92 12.02 -19.27
C VAL A 223 -11.19 10.75 -20.05
N LEU A 224 -11.11 9.60 -19.38
CA LEU A 224 -11.48 8.30 -19.93
C LEU A 224 -12.90 7.98 -19.52
N THR A 225 -13.73 7.56 -20.46
CA THR A 225 -15.12 7.19 -20.17
C THR A 225 -15.59 6.11 -21.13
N ASP A 226 -16.46 5.24 -20.62
CA ASP A 226 -17.20 4.28 -21.41
C ASP A 226 -18.59 4.04 -20.80
N THR A 227 -19.52 3.53 -21.60
CA THR A 227 -20.90 3.26 -21.17
C THR A 227 -21.43 1.99 -21.82
N TYR A 228 -21.94 1.07 -21.01
CA TYR A 228 -22.48 -0.22 -21.46
C TYR A 228 -23.70 -0.63 -20.63
N ASP A 229 -24.86 -0.72 -21.28
CA ASP A 229 -26.12 -1.27 -20.74
C ASP A 229 -26.52 -0.81 -19.32
N GLY A 230 -26.31 0.47 -19.00
CA GLY A 230 -26.67 1.05 -17.69
C GLY A 230 -25.52 1.17 -16.71
N VAL A 231 -24.31 0.77 -17.11
CA VAL A 231 -23.06 1.05 -16.39
C VAL A 231 -22.29 2.11 -17.16
N GLN A 232 -21.87 3.16 -16.48
CA GLN A 232 -20.94 4.16 -17.00
C GLN A 232 -19.72 4.20 -16.11
N VAL A 233 -18.54 4.32 -16.71
CA VAL A 233 -17.29 4.58 -16.01
C VAL A 233 -16.74 5.94 -16.43
N GLN A 234 -16.17 6.68 -15.48
CA GLN A 234 -15.43 7.90 -15.73
C GLN A 234 -14.16 7.93 -14.87
N LEU A 235 -13.03 8.19 -15.52
CA LEU A 235 -11.72 8.43 -14.89
C LEU A 235 -11.29 9.86 -15.25
N GLU A 236 -11.12 10.71 -14.24
CA GLU A 236 -10.71 12.10 -14.39
C GLU A 236 -9.63 12.43 -13.36
N GLY A 237 -8.40 12.65 -13.83
CA GLY A 237 -7.25 12.82 -12.96
C GLY A 237 -7.05 11.59 -12.07
N THR A 238 -7.23 11.77 -10.76
CA THR A 238 -7.10 10.71 -9.76
C THR A 238 -8.44 10.16 -9.28
N GLN A 239 -9.55 10.67 -9.82
CA GLN A 239 -10.89 10.24 -9.47
C GLN A 239 -11.38 9.20 -10.47
N ALA A 240 -11.94 8.11 -9.95
CA ALA A 240 -12.51 7.04 -10.73
C ALA A 240 -13.92 6.75 -10.19
N THR A 241 -14.93 6.69 -11.05
CA THR A 241 -16.33 6.52 -10.64
C THR A 241 -17.06 5.58 -11.60
N ILE A 242 -17.92 4.73 -11.02
CA ILE A 242 -18.89 3.92 -11.76
C ILE A 242 -20.29 4.43 -11.43
N THR A 243 -21.04 4.77 -12.46
CA THR A 243 -22.43 5.20 -12.36
C THR A 243 -23.34 4.09 -12.87
N LEU A 244 -24.28 3.65 -12.04
CA LEU A 244 -25.31 2.67 -12.40
C LEU A 244 -26.61 3.39 -12.68
N SER A 245 -27.29 3.00 -13.76
CA SER A 245 -28.57 3.52 -14.20
C SER A 245 -29.58 2.40 -14.40
N PRO A 246 -30.88 2.63 -14.16
CA PRO A 246 -31.91 1.62 -14.40
C PRO A 246 -32.02 1.26 -15.90
N THR A 247 -31.79 0.00 -16.24
CA THR A 247 -31.99 -0.57 -17.58
C THR A 247 -32.63 -1.96 -17.52
N PRO A 248 -33.18 -2.48 -18.63
CA PRO A 248 -33.68 -3.86 -18.67
C PRO A 248 -32.63 -4.92 -18.30
N LYS A 249 -31.34 -4.63 -18.46
CA LYS A 249 -30.26 -5.54 -18.04
C LYS A 249 -30.02 -5.46 -16.53
N THR A 250 -29.93 -4.27 -15.94
CA THR A 250 -29.79 -4.13 -14.47
C THR A 250 -31.03 -4.59 -13.71
N ASP A 251 -32.21 -4.52 -14.32
CA ASP A 251 -33.46 -5.03 -13.74
C ASP A 251 -33.41 -6.54 -13.44
N GLN A 252 -32.59 -7.31 -14.18
CA GLN A 252 -32.39 -8.75 -13.96
C GLN A 252 -31.76 -9.04 -12.59
N TRP A 253 -31.00 -8.08 -12.04
CA TRP A 253 -30.41 -8.24 -10.70
C TRP A 253 -31.45 -8.31 -9.59
N GLY A 254 -32.70 -7.90 -9.86
CA GLY A 254 -33.81 -8.05 -8.93
C GLY A 254 -34.06 -9.50 -8.52
N ASP A 255 -33.69 -10.46 -9.37
CA ASP A 255 -33.80 -11.91 -9.10
C ASP A 255 -32.82 -12.39 -8.02
N ILE A 256 -31.75 -11.63 -7.78
CA ILE A 256 -30.75 -11.87 -6.72
C ILE A 256 -30.80 -10.81 -5.61
N GLY A 257 -31.85 -9.98 -5.58
CA GLY A 257 -32.10 -9.03 -4.51
C GLY A 257 -31.43 -7.65 -4.65
N ILE A 258 -30.75 -7.38 -5.77
CA ILE A 258 -30.13 -6.08 -6.06
C ILE A 258 -31.05 -5.26 -6.99
N ARG A 259 -31.27 -3.98 -6.70
CA ARG A 259 -32.14 -3.10 -7.49
C ARG A 259 -31.47 -1.77 -7.77
N VAL A 260 -31.44 -1.38 -9.04
CA VAL A 260 -31.03 -0.03 -9.47
C VAL A 260 -32.30 0.76 -9.80
N GLU A 261 -32.87 1.43 -8.79
CA GLU A 261 -34.13 2.19 -8.96
C GLU A 261 -33.90 3.60 -9.53
N GLN A 262 -32.70 4.13 -9.34
CA GLN A 262 -32.29 5.45 -9.80
C GLN A 262 -30.79 5.44 -10.12
N GLU A 263 -30.34 6.49 -10.80
CA GLU A 263 -28.92 6.69 -11.05
C GLU A 263 -28.16 6.85 -9.72
N HIS A 264 -27.05 6.11 -9.58
CA HIS A 264 -26.17 6.22 -8.42
C HIS A 264 -24.71 6.06 -8.84
N SER A 265 -23.85 6.90 -8.29
CA SER A 265 -22.42 6.92 -8.59
C SER A 265 -21.62 6.43 -7.39
N TYR A 266 -20.69 5.51 -7.65
CA TYR A 266 -19.82 4.89 -6.67
C TYR A 266 -18.37 5.23 -7.00
N PRO A 267 -17.56 5.73 -6.05
CA PRO A 267 -16.12 5.84 -6.27
C PRO A 267 -15.51 4.45 -6.44
N ILE A 268 -14.52 4.33 -7.33
CA ILE A 268 -13.70 3.11 -7.44
C ILE A 268 -12.55 3.23 -6.45
N LEU A 269 -12.51 2.32 -5.48
CA LEU A 269 -11.42 2.19 -4.53
C LEU A 269 -10.30 1.34 -5.12
N GLY A 270 -9.05 1.58 -4.71
CA GLY A 270 -7.91 0.75 -5.12
C GLY A 270 -7.43 0.95 -6.57
N ALA A 271 -7.92 1.98 -7.27
CA ALA A 271 -7.47 2.33 -8.62
C ALA A 271 -6.24 3.26 -8.55
N TYR A 272 -5.04 2.70 -8.46
CA TYR A 272 -3.80 3.46 -8.21
C TYR A 272 -3.01 3.85 -9.47
N ASN A 273 -3.23 3.13 -10.57
CA ASN A 273 -2.40 3.21 -11.76
C ASN A 273 -2.76 4.39 -12.68
N GLU A 274 -1.84 4.74 -13.59
CA GLU A 274 -2.16 5.65 -14.70
C GLU A 274 -2.85 4.87 -15.80
N TYR A 275 -4.09 5.23 -16.12
CA TYR A 275 -4.88 4.54 -17.15
C TYR A 275 -4.82 5.28 -18.49
N VAL A 276 -4.75 4.52 -19.58
CA VAL A 276 -4.70 5.04 -20.96
C VAL A 276 -5.91 4.65 -21.79
N ASP A 277 -6.67 3.66 -21.34
CA ASP A 277 -7.90 3.21 -22.00
C ASP A 277 -8.86 2.58 -20.99
N VAL A 278 -10.16 2.61 -21.30
CA VAL A 278 -11.21 1.98 -20.48
C VAL A 278 -12.28 1.39 -21.37
N CYS A 279 -12.74 0.19 -21.04
CA CYS A 279 -13.82 -0.47 -21.77
C CYS A 279 -14.66 -1.33 -20.81
N ILE A 280 -15.98 -1.25 -20.95
CA ILE A 280 -16.94 -2.06 -20.23
C ILE A 280 -17.41 -3.18 -21.16
N GLY A 281 -17.44 -4.41 -20.64
CA GLY A 281 -18.14 -5.53 -21.26
C GLY A 281 -18.84 -6.36 -20.19
N GLU A 282 -19.21 -7.58 -20.52
CA GLU A 282 -19.85 -8.52 -19.59
C GLU A 282 -19.30 -9.93 -19.74
N GLN A 283 -19.45 -10.74 -18.70
CA GLN A 283 -19.19 -12.18 -18.74
C GLN A 283 -20.26 -12.89 -19.59
N GLU A 284 -19.87 -13.76 -20.52
CA GLU A 284 -20.82 -14.50 -21.37
C GLU A 284 -21.42 -15.73 -20.65
N ASP A 285 -22.18 -15.52 -19.57
CA ASP A 285 -22.88 -16.60 -18.83
C ASP A 285 -24.41 -16.54 -18.91
N GLY A 286 -24.96 -15.58 -19.67
CA GLY A 286 -26.40 -15.37 -19.85
C GLY A 286 -27.09 -14.55 -18.74
N PHE A 287 -26.34 -14.09 -17.74
CA PHE A 287 -26.78 -13.12 -16.74
C PHE A 287 -25.98 -11.82 -16.89
N PHE A 288 -26.60 -10.67 -16.63
CA PHE A 288 -25.87 -9.40 -16.79
C PHE A 288 -24.79 -9.24 -15.72
N ARG A 289 -23.52 -9.44 -16.10
CA ARG A 289 -22.35 -9.32 -15.22
C ARG A 289 -21.32 -8.35 -15.81
N PRO A 290 -21.57 -7.03 -15.70
CA PRO A 290 -20.68 -6.04 -16.30
C PRO A 290 -19.34 -5.99 -15.57
N VAL A 291 -18.27 -5.89 -16.35
CA VAL A 291 -16.89 -5.73 -15.88
C VAL A 291 -16.29 -4.50 -16.55
N VAL A 292 -15.75 -3.60 -15.73
CA VAL A 292 -15.01 -2.43 -16.20
C VAL A 292 -13.54 -2.81 -16.28
N TYR A 293 -12.95 -2.77 -17.48
CA TYR A 293 -11.52 -3.02 -17.68
C TYR A 293 -10.76 -1.70 -17.82
N LEU A 294 -9.65 -1.59 -17.11
CA LEU A 294 -8.82 -0.40 -17.02
C LEU A 294 -7.42 -0.75 -17.55
N LEU A 295 -7.04 -0.22 -18.70
CA LEU A 295 -5.70 -0.46 -19.28
C LEU A 295 -4.73 0.57 -18.70
N THR A 296 -3.71 0.09 -18.00
CA THR A 296 -2.64 0.92 -17.45
C THR A 296 -1.67 1.34 -18.55
N LYS A 297 -0.95 2.44 -18.33
CA LYS A 297 0.11 2.95 -19.20
C LYS A 297 1.28 1.98 -19.36
N ASP A 298 1.52 1.14 -18.36
CA ASP A 298 2.51 0.05 -18.41
C ASP A 298 2.00 -1.17 -19.19
N GLY A 299 0.77 -1.11 -19.71
CA GLY A 299 0.21 -2.11 -20.60
C GLY A 299 -0.35 -3.34 -19.89
N VAL A 300 -0.77 -3.21 -18.62
CA VAL A 300 -1.44 -4.25 -17.84
C VAL A 300 -2.91 -3.87 -17.68
N VAL A 301 -3.80 -4.84 -17.47
CA VAL A 301 -5.24 -4.58 -17.31
C VAL A 301 -5.67 -4.83 -15.87
N GLU A 302 -6.23 -3.83 -15.21
CA GLU A 302 -6.98 -3.99 -13.97
C GLU A 302 -8.48 -4.05 -14.29
N TYR A 303 -9.31 -4.43 -13.32
CA TYR A 303 -10.75 -4.48 -13.53
C TYR A 303 -11.58 -4.28 -12.27
N VAL A 304 -12.84 -3.89 -12.48
CA VAL A 304 -13.89 -3.86 -11.46
C VAL A 304 -15.02 -4.80 -11.90
N ASP A 305 -15.24 -5.88 -11.15
CA ASP A 305 -16.43 -6.74 -11.31
C ASP A 305 -17.60 -6.10 -10.57
N VAL A 306 -18.43 -5.37 -11.32
CA VAL A 306 -19.46 -4.47 -10.79
C VAL A 306 -20.50 -5.24 -9.99
N LEU A 307 -21.03 -6.33 -10.58
CA LEU A 307 -22.07 -7.10 -9.89
C LEU A 307 -21.51 -7.81 -8.68
N ARG A 308 -20.30 -8.40 -8.78
CA ARG A 308 -19.67 -9.07 -7.64
C ARG A 308 -19.50 -8.12 -6.47
N CYS A 309 -19.03 -6.89 -6.72
CA CYS A 309 -18.94 -5.85 -5.69
C CYS A 309 -20.30 -5.65 -4.99
N LEU A 310 -21.37 -5.43 -5.77
CA LEU A 310 -22.73 -5.20 -5.26
C LEU A 310 -23.33 -6.39 -4.51
N MET A 311 -22.91 -7.63 -4.79
CA MET A 311 -23.37 -8.82 -4.06
C MET A 311 -22.93 -8.83 -2.60
N PHE A 312 -21.84 -8.15 -2.26
CA PHE A 312 -21.33 -8.05 -0.89
C PHE A 312 -21.59 -6.68 -0.25
N GLY A 313 -21.69 -5.62 -1.06
CA GLY A 313 -22.07 -4.29 -0.59
C GLY A 313 -21.89 -3.20 -1.65
N ASN A 314 -22.28 -1.98 -1.29
CA ASN A 314 -22.29 -0.83 -2.18
C ASN A 314 -20.90 -0.18 -2.33
N ALA A 315 -19.86 -0.97 -2.64
CA ALA A 315 -18.48 -0.49 -2.77
C ALA A 315 -17.84 -1.06 -4.05
N MET A 316 -17.38 -0.18 -4.95
CA MET A 316 -16.66 -0.58 -6.15
C MET A 316 -15.17 -0.64 -5.84
N VAL A 317 -14.55 -1.79 -6.04
CA VAL A 317 -13.13 -2.01 -5.71
C VAL A 317 -12.42 -2.55 -6.94
N CYS A 318 -11.30 -1.90 -7.28
CA CYS A 318 -10.41 -2.34 -8.34
C CYS A 318 -9.60 -3.55 -7.88
N GLN A 319 -9.64 -4.62 -8.67
CA GLN A 319 -8.91 -5.85 -8.42
C GLN A 319 -7.43 -5.73 -8.81
N ASP A 320 -6.67 -6.78 -8.48
CA ASP A 320 -5.25 -6.89 -8.84
C ASP A 320 -5.04 -6.89 -10.38
N PRO A 321 -3.94 -6.35 -10.89
CA PRO A 321 -3.68 -6.28 -12.34
C PRO A 321 -3.55 -7.66 -12.98
N ILE A 322 -4.28 -7.95 -14.06
CA ILE A 322 -4.19 -9.19 -14.83
C ILE A 322 -2.83 -9.25 -15.57
N TYR A 323 -1.82 -9.88 -14.97
CA TYR A 323 -0.44 -9.95 -15.50
C TYR A 323 -0.36 -10.52 -16.93
N PHE A 324 -1.14 -11.56 -17.24
CA PHE A 324 -1.16 -12.13 -18.60
C PHE A 324 -1.56 -11.09 -19.65
N ALA A 325 -2.21 -10.00 -19.25
CA ALA A 325 -2.59 -8.89 -20.10
C ALA A 325 -1.46 -7.85 -20.30
N ASN A 326 -0.18 -8.21 -20.10
CA ASN A 326 0.96 -7.31 -20.32
C ASN A 326 1.17 -6.96 -21.82
N ASN A 327 1.85 -5.84 -22.09
CA ASN A 327 2.05 -5.21 -23.40
C ASN A 327 0.73 -4.83 -24.11
N GLY A 328 -0.32 -4.57 -23.33
CA GLY A 328 -1.57 -4.03 -23.80
C GLY A 328 -1.42 -2.64 -24.43
N VAL A 329 -2.14 -2.40 -25.53
CA VAL A 329 -2.12 -1.12 -26.26
C VAL A 329 -3.50 -0.50 -26.47
N ALA A 330 -4.56 -1.31 -26.44
CA ALA A 330 -5.95 -0.84 -26.53
C ALA A 330 -6.92 -1.92 -26.06
N LEU A 331 -8.05 -1.50 -25.51
CA LEU A 331 -9.20 -2.36 -25.22
C LEU A 331 -10.19 -2.29 -26.38
N GLU A 332 -10.87 -3.41 -26.65
CA GLU A 332 -11.88 -3.47 -27.71
C GLU A 332 -13.05 -4.36 -27.30
N LEU A 333 -14.26 -3.81 -27.32
CA LEU A 333 -15.49 -4.57 -27.17
C LEU A 333 -15.70 -5.48 -28.39
N CYS A 334 -15.68 -6.79 -28.17
CA CYS A 334 -15.88 -7.83 -29.16
C CYS A 334 -17.18 -8.60 -28.87
N GLY A 335 -18.28 -8.11 -29.42
CA GLY A 335 -19.62 -8.59 -29.05
C GLY A 335 -20.02 -8.00 -27.71
N SER A 336 -20.09 -8.84 -26.67
CA SER A 336 -20.38 -8.44 -25.30
C SER A 336 -19.15 -8.48 -24.38
N GLU A 337 -18.07 -9.15 -24.81
CA GLU A 337 -16.84 -9.31 -24.03
C GLU A 337 -15.77 -8.31 -24.47
N VAL A 338 -14.80 -8.02 -23.60
CA VAL A 338 -13.67 -7.13 -23.92
C VAL A 338 -12.41 -7.93 -24.22
N ASN A 339 -11.75 -7.54 -25.31
CA ASN A 339 -10.45 -8.03 -25.71
C ASN A 339 -9.37 -6.98 -25.48
N LEU A 340 -8.20 -7.44 -25.06
CA LEU A 340 -6.98 -6.64 -25.07
C LEU A 340 -6.24 -6.83 -26.40
N ARG A 341 -5.98 -5.73 -27.10
CA ARG A 341 -5.01 -5.67 -28.19
C ARG A 341 -3.61 -5.52 -27.62
N ARG A 342 -2.69 -6.38 -28.03
CA ARG A 342 -1.28 -6.32 -27.59
C ARG A 342 -0.37 -5.74 -28.66
N ALA A 343 0.78 -5.22 -28.23
CA ALA A 343 1.78 -4.59 -29.11
C ALA A 343 2.31 -5.50 -30.23
N ASP A 344 2.28 -6.82 -30.06
CA ASP A 344 2.68 -7.81 -31.06
C ASP A 344 1.57 -8.14 -32.10
N GLY A 345 0.40 -7.50 -31.97
CA GLY A 345 -0.77 -7.72 -32.82
C GLY A 345 -1.65 -8.89 -32.39
N SER A 346 -1.29 -9.61 -31.33
CA SER A 346 -2.15 -10.65 -30.74
C SER A 346 -3.31 -10.03 -29.96
N VAL A 347 -4.31 -10.88 -29.67
CA VAL A 347 -5.51 -10.52 -28.92
C VAL A 347 -5.64 -11.45 -27.73
N LEU A 348 -6.00 -10.90 -26.58
CA LEU A 348 -6.29 -11.65 -25.37
C LEU A 348 -7.73 -11.37 -24.92
N GLU A 349 -8.51 -12.43 -24.71
CA GLU A 349 -9.86 -12.35 -24.14
C GLU A 349 -9.77 -12.13 -22.63
N LEU A 350 -10.41 -11.07 -22.12
CA LEU A 350 -10.31 -10.68 -20.71
C LEU A 350 -11.41 -11.29 -19.84
N ALA A 351 -12.55 -11.67 -20.42
CA ALA A 351 -13.68 -12.25 -19.67
C ALA A 351 -13.27 -13.53 -18.91
N PRO A 352 -12.65 -14.56 -19.56
CA PRO A 352 -12.20 -15.76 -18.84
C PRO A 352 -11.18 -15.47 -17.73
N LEU A 353 -10.28 -14.52 -17.96
CA LEU A 353 -9.22 -14.16 -17.01
C LEU A 353 -9.80 -13.47 -15.77
N SER A 354 -10.62 -12.44 -15.96
CA SER A 354 -11.28 -11.75 -14.84
C SER A 354 -12.22 -12.66 -14.05
N ALA A 355 -12.88 -13.63 -14.69
CA ALA A 355 -13.68 -14.64 -13.99
C ALA A 355 -12.81 -15.57 -13.12
N GLU A 356 -11.67 -16.04 -13.64
CA GLU A 356 -10.72 -16.86 -12.89
C GLU A 356 -10.12 -16.09 -11.71
N TRP A 357 -9.77 -14.82 -11.93
CA TRP A 357 -9.13 -13.98 -10.91
C TRP A 357 -10.10 -13.56 -9.81
N SER A 358 -11.36 -13.33 -10.16
CA SER A 358 -12.42 -13.17 -9.17
C SER A 358 -12.62 -14.43 -8.30
N ALA A 359 -12.06 -15.60 -8.65
CA ALA A 359 -12.14 -16.81 -7.83
C ALA A 359 -10.91 -17.03 -6.92
N GLN A 360 -10.08 -16.00 -6.70
CA GLN A 360 -8.88 -16.08 -5.86
C GLN A 360 -9.20 -16.40 -4.39
N GLU A 361 -8.30 -17.16 -3.75
CA GLU A 361 -8.32 -17.48 -2.32
C GLU A 361 -8.11 -16.22 -1.46
N ILE A 362 -8.58 -16.28 -0.20
CA ILE A 362 -8.40 -15.19 0.76
C ILE A 362 -6.93 -15.15 1.21
N PRO A 363 -6.27 -13.97 1.22
CA PRO A 363 -4.88 -13.85 1.66
C PRO A 363 -4.64 -14.42 3.06
N TYR A 364 -3.60 -15.25 3.21
CA TYR A 364 -3.31 -15.95 4.46
C TYR A 364 -3.16 -15.00 5.68
N SER A 365 -2.66 -13.79 5.44
CA SER A 365 -2.46 -12.74 6.44
C SER A 365 -3.72 -12.35 7.22
N VAL A 366 -4.91 -12.46 6.61
CA VAL A 366 -6.19 -12.11 7.23
C VAL A 366 -7.01 -13.35 7.61
N THR A 367 -6.54 -14.55 7.26
CA THR A 367 -7.19 -15.80 7.66
C THR A 367 -6.89 -16.18 9.11
N GLY A 368 -7.88 -16.74 9.78
CA GLY A 368 -7.76 -17.19 11.16
C GLY A 368 -9.05 -17.05 11.95
N SER A 369 -8.93 -17.31 13.25
CA SER A 369 -9.98 -17.11 14.24
C SER A 369 -9.69 -15.84 15.03
N TYR A 370 -10.70 -15.00 15.20
CA TYR A 370 -10.60 -13.71 15.85
C TYR A 370 -11.75 -13.52 16.83
N ASN A 371 -11.49 -12.86 17.95
CA ASN A 371 -12.49 -12.58 18.97
C ASN A 371 -12.48 -11.10 19.35
N TYR A 372 -13.63 -10.61 19.78
CA TYR A 372 -13.81 -9.27 20.30
C TYR A 372 -14.88 -9.26 21.39
N THR A 373 -14.57 -8.63 22.52
CA THR A 373 -15.52 -8.50 23.64
C THR A 373 -15.89 -7.04 23.80
N SER A 374 -17.17 -6.71 23.66
CA SER A 374 -17.71 -5.37 23.88
C SER A 374 -18.77 -5.35 24.98
N GLU A 375 -19.37 -4.18 25.19
CA GLU A 375 -20.55 -4.02 26.04
C GLU A 375 -21.71 -4.92 25.62
N ASN A 376 -21.80 -5.26 24.33
CA ASN A 376 -22.87 -6.10 23.77
C ASN A 376 -22.55 -7.61 23.83
N GLY A 377 -21.46 -7.99 24.50
CA GLY A 377 -21.07 -9.38 24.72
C GLY A 377 -19.84 -9.82 23.93
N TRP A 378 -19.57 -11.12 23.99
CA TRP A 378 -18.50 -11.76 23.25
C TRP A 378 -18.91 -12.01 21.78
N ASN A 379 -18.03 -11.64 20.88
CA ASN A 379 -18.17 -11.83 19.43
C ASN A 379 -16.92 -12.52 18.87
N TRP A 380 -17.07 -13.20 17.75
CA TRP A 380 -15.96 -13.86 17.07
C TRP A 380 -16.20 -14.00 15.57
N MET A 381 -15.11 -14.20 14.84
CA MET A 381 -15.06 -14.41 13.40
C MET A 381 -14.02 -15.46 13.08
N ASP A 382 -14.42 -16.48 12.33
CA ASP A 382 -13.52 -17.43 11.68
C ASP A 382 -13.51 -17.15 10.18
N LEU A 383 -12.33 -16.92 9.61
CA LEU A 383 -12.12 -16.67 8.18
C LEU A 383 -11.14 -17.69 7.60
N GLY A 384 -11.65 -18.55 6.72
CA GLY A 384 -10.89 -19.57 5.99
C GLY A 384 -10.28 -19.04 4.70
N SER A 385 -9.16 -19.64 4.28
CA SER A 385 -8.50 -19.30 3.00
C SER A 385 -9.37 -19.66 1.78
N ASP A 386 -10.25 -20.66 1.93
CA ASP A 386 -11.21 -21.09 0.92
C ASP A 386 -12.41 -20.14 0.76
N GLY A 387 -12.40 -19.00 1.47
CA GLY A 387 -13.49 -18.04 1.48
C GLY A 387 -14.60 -18.40 2.47
N SER A 388 -14.51 -19.48 3.24
CA SER A 388 -15.53 -19.76 4.26
C SER A 388 -15.45 -18.76 5.42
N VAL A 389 -16.61 -18.23 5.84
CA VAL A 389 -16.68 -17.33 7.00
C VAL A 389 -17.77 -17.75 7.98
N GLN A 390 -17.46 -17.68 9.27
CA GLN A 390 -18.42 -17.85 10.36
C GLN A 390 -18.29 -16.70 11.36
N LEU A 391 -19.42 -16.13 11.77
CA LEU A 391 -19.47 -15.02 12.71
C LEU A 391 -20.38 -15.39 13.88
N GLY A 392 -19.91 -15.21 15.11
CA GLY A 392 -20.78 -15.22 16.29
C GLY A 392 -20.88 -13.82 16.87
N VAL A 393 -22.11 -13.36 17.09
CA VAL A 393 -22.41 -12.00 17.55
C VAL A 393 -23.26 -12.05 18.81
N GLN A 394 -22.98 -11.13 19.76
CA GLN A 394 -23.73 -10.94 21.00
C GLN A 394 -23.89 -12.25 21.80
N ASP A 395 -22.79 -12.79 22.32
CA ASP A 395 -22.75 -14.04 23.10
C ASP A 395 -23.39 -15.24 22.38
N ASN A 396 -23.14 -15.36 21.06
CA ASN A 396 -23.73 -16.37 20.18
C ASN A 396 -25.26 -16.33 20.09
N SER A 397 -25.91 -15.20 20.42
CA SER A 397 -27.34 -15.03 20.17
C SER A 397 -27.66 -15.07 18.67
N ARG A 398 -26.68 -14.74 17.82
CA ARG A 398 -26.71 -14.92 16.37
C ARG A 398 -25.41 -15.55 15.90
N ILE A 399 -25.52 -16.56 15.04
CA ILE A 399 -24.40 -17.19 14.37
C ILE A 399 -24.68 -17.14 12.87
N TYR A 400 -23.79 -16.50 12.14
CA TYR A 400 -23.86 -16.38 10.69
C TYR A 400 -22.81 -17.27 10.04
N ARG A 401 -23.15 -17.80 8.87
CA ARG A 401 -22.25 -18.60 8.03
C ARG A 401 -22.44 -18.18 6.59
N GLY A 402 -21.35 -18.09 5.87
CA GLY A 402 -21.40 -17.85 4.44
C GLY A 402 -20.01 -17.75 3.87
N ASP A 403 -19.88 -16.86 2.89
CA ASP A 403 -18.71 -16.77 2.04
C ASP A 403 -18.10 -15.37 2.09
N ALA A 404 -16.78 -15.35 1.95
CA ALA A 404 -15.93 -14.18 1.82
C ALA A 404 -15.31 -14.19 0.42
N ALA A 405 -15.18 -13.00 -0.15
CA ALA A 405 -14.59 -12.77 -1.44
C ALA A 405 -13.53 -11.68 -1.33
N TYR A 406 -12.32 -11.96 -1.81
CA TYR A 406 -11.35 -10.91 -2.06
C TYR A 406 -11.88 -9.96 -3.14
N LEU A 407 -11.80 -8.65 -2.87
CA LEU A 407 -12.25 -7.60 -3.78
C LEU A 407 -11.11 -6.69 -4.25
N GLY A 408 -10.02 -6.55 -3.48
CA GLY A 408 -8.88 -5.68 -3.79
C GLY A 408 -8.15 -5.25 -2.52
N VAL A 409 -7.29 -4.23 -2.64
CA VAL A 409 -6.56 -3.63 -1.52
C VAL A 409 -6.73 -2.12 -1.47
N VAL A 410 -6.92 -1.60 -0.26
CA VAL A 410 -7.02 -0.16 0.04
C VAL A 410 -6.06 0.17 1.20
N PRO A 411 -5.76 1.46 1.47
CA PRO A 411 -4.88 1.82 2.58
C PRO A 411 -5.33 1.24 3.94
N GLU A 412 -6.64 1.07 4.13
CA GLU A 412 -7.23 0.51 5.33
C GLU A 412 -7.03 -1.02 5.47
N GLY A 413 -6.59 -1.73 4.43
CA GLY A 413 -6.40 -3.19 4.47
C GLY A 413 -6.75 -3.94 3.18
N VAL A 414 -6.63 -5.27 3.27
CA VAL A 414 -7.17 -6.22 2.29
C VAL A 414 -8.70 -6.14 2.33
N VAL A 415 -9.33 -5.81 1.20
CA VAL A 415 -10.78 -5.64 1.11
C VAL A 415 -11.47 -6.96 0.83
N LEU A 416 -12.33 -7.37 1.75
CA LEU A 416 -13.20 -8.53 1.58
C LEU A 416 -14.66 -8.11 1.55
N GLY A 417 -15.39 -8.71 0.60
CA GLY A 417 -16.84 -8.77 0.64
C GLY A 417 -17.28 -10.00 1.43
N ILE A 418 -18.13 -9.81 2.44
CA ILE A 418 -18.67 -10.86 3.29
C ILE A 418 -20.16 -10.97 3.02
N ALA A 419 -20.63 -12.17 2.68
CA ALA A 419 -22.05 -12.50 2.58
C ALA A 419 -22.34 -13.70 3.49
N ALA A 420 -22.89 -13.43 4.67
CA ALA A 420 -23.18 -14.43 5.69
C ALA A 420 -24.69 -14.48 5.97
N ASP A 421 -25.38 -15.53 5.51
CA ASP A 421 -26.85 -15.61 5.49
C ASP A 421 -27.53 -14.53 4.62
N LYS A 422 -28.85 -14.61 4.43
CA LYS A 422 -29.60 -13.74 3.49
C LYS A 422 -29.65 -12.27 3.86
N GLU A 423 -29.36 -11.92 5.11
CA GLU A 423 -29.59 -10.57 5.65
C GLU A 423 -28.32 -9.87 6.13
N LEU A 424 -27.15 -10.55 6.12
CA LEU A 424 -25.90 -9.95 6.56
C LEU A 424 -24.85 -10.00 5.44
N GLY A 425 -24.74 -8.86 4.75
CA GLY A 425 -23.69 -8.58 3.76
C GLY A 425 -22.98 -7.28 4.09
N PHE A 426 -21.65 -7.27 4.00
CA PHE A 426 -20.84 -6.07 4.17
C PHE A 426 -19.50 -6.15 3.44
N VAL A 427 -18.87 -5.00 3.23
CA VAL A 427 -17.51 -4.88 2.70
C VAL A 427 -16.64 -4.21 3.76
N ALA A 428 -15.51 -4.83 4.07
CA ALA A 428 -14.56 -4.29 5.04
C ALA A 428 -13.11 -4.52 4.58
N ALA A 429 -12.23 -3.60 4.99
CA ALA A 429 -10.80 -3.74 4.87
C ALA A 429 -10.23 -4.38 6.15
N PHE A 430 -9.31 -5.32 5.98
CA PHE A 430 -8.70 -6.08 7.06
C PHE A 430 -7.19 -5.86 7.06
N LYS A 431 -6.67 -5.37 8.18
CA LYS A 431 -5.23 -5.09 8.37
C LYS A 431 -4.73 -5.84 9.59
N ASN A 432 -3.76 -6.73 9.39
CA ASN A 432 -3.25 -7.62 10.43
C ASN A 432 -1.99 -7.03 11.07
N ASP A 433 -2.01 -6.88 12.38
CA ASP A 433 -0.85 -6.58 13.21
C ASP A 433 -0.35 -7.88 13.83
N LEU A 434 0.66 -8.48 13.19
CA LEU A 434 1.28 -9.72 13.65
C LEU A 434 1.97 -9.58 15.02
N TYR A 435 2.45 -8.38 15.37
CA TYR A 435 3.19 -8.17 16.62
C TYR A 435 2.25 -8.17 17.81
N ASN A 436 1.11 -7.48 17.67
CA ASN A 436 0.10 -7.41 18.72
C ASN A 436 -0.99 -8.50 18.60
N GLU A 437 -0.86 -9.39 17.61
CA GLU A 437 -1.83 -10.46 17.30
C GLU A 437 -3.26 -9.92 17.12
N ASN A 438 -3.40 -8.75 16.49
CA ASN A 438 -4.68 -8.08 16.29
C ASN A 438 -5.02 -7.95 14.80
N LEU A 439 -6.30 -8.04 14.48
CA LEU A 439 -6.84 -7.73 13.17
C LEU A 439 -7.71 -6.48 13.27
N THR A 440 -7.29 -5.42 12.60
CA THR A 440 -8.11 -4.22 12.43
C THR A 440 -9.08 -4.47 11.28
N LEU A 441 -10.37 -4.31 11.56
CA LEU A 441 -11.46 -4.35 10.60
C LEU A 441 -11.98 -2.92 10.42
N THR A 442 -11.96 -2.41 9.19
CA THR A 442 -12.50 -1.10 8.83
C THR A 442 -13.64 -1.26 7.84
N MET A 443 -14.83 -0.77 8.17
CA MET A 443 -16.02 -0.87 7.33
C MET A 443 -15.90 0.04 6.11
N ILE A 444 -16.17 -0.52 4.92
CA ILE A 444 -16.27 0.24 3.66
C ILE A 444 -17.74 0.42 3.28
N ALA A 445 -18.54 -0.65 3.35
CA ALA A 445 -19.96 -0.61 3.05
C ALA A 445 -20.74 -1.63 3.87
N GLY A 446 -22.01 -1.34 4.15
CA GLY A 446 -22.86 -2.18 4.99
C GLY A 446 -22.75 -1.87 6.48
N GLN A 447 -23.35 -2.71 7.31
CA GLN A 447 -23.38 -2.54 8.75
C GLN A 447 -22.33 -3.43 9.43
N ASN A 448 -21.62 -2.89 10.41
CA ASN A 448 -20.71 -3.67 11.24
C ASN A 448 -21.50 -4.65 12.13
N PRO A 449 -21.33 -5.98 11.98
CA PRO A 449 -22.09 -6.95 12.77
C PRO A 449 -21.62 -7.07 14.22
N PHE A 450 -20.38 -6.69 14.54
CA PHE A 450 -19.79 -6.89 15.87
C PHE A 450 -20.02 -5.69 16.80
N ALA A 451 -20.09 -4.50 16.21
CA ALA A 451 -20.26 -3.23 16.92
C ALA A 451 -21.11 -2.29 16.06
N GLU A 452 -22.43 -2.34 16.24
CA GLU A 452 -23.37 -1.52 15.46
C GLU A 452 -23.04 -0.03 15.56
N GLY A 453 -22.82 0.60 14.40
CA GLY A 453 -22.48 2.02 14.29
C GLY A 453 -20.97 2.32 14.30
N GLU A 454 -20.12 1.34 14.61
CA GLU A 454 -18.66 1.54 14.58
C GLU A 454 -18.07 1.24 13.20
N THR A 455 -17.27 2.18 12.71
CA THR A 455 -16.60 2.09 11.40
C THR A 455 -15.28 1.32 11.47
N GLN A 456 -14.68 1.17 12.65
CA GLN A 456 -13.43 0.44 12.83
C GLN A 456 -13.48 -0.39 14.10
N LEU A 457 -12.83 -1.55 14.08
CA LEU A 457 -12.78 -2.48 15.20
C LEU A 457 -11.44 -3.18 15.26
N GLN A 458 -10.90 -3.40 16.45
CA GLN A 458 -9.76 -4.30 16.67
C GLN A 458 -10.24 -5.63 17.24
N LEU A 459 -9.98 -6.71 16.50
CA LEU A 459 -10.22 -8.08 16.91
C LEU A 459 -8.89 -8.69 17.36
N THR A 460 -8.90 -9.58 18.36
CA THR A 460 -7.69 -10.29 18.80
C THR A 460 -7.68 -11.70 18.23
N ARG A 461 -6.54 -12.14 17.70
CA ARG A 461 -6.38 -13.49 17.14
C ARG A 461 -6.53 -14.56 18.23
N SER A 462 -7.13 -15.67 17.84
CA SER A 462 -7.38 -16.85 18.68
C SER A 462 -6.62 -18.05 18.11
N TYR A 463 -5.97 -18.83 18.97
CA TYR A 463 -5.25 -20.05 18.57
C TYR A 463 -5.95 -21.36 18.98
N GLY A 464 -7.16 -21.27 19.54
CA GLY A 464 -7.96 -22.40 20.01
C GLY A 464 -7.98 -22.58 21.52
#